data_AF-A0A970KH64-F1
#
_entry.id   AF-A0A970KH64-F1
#
_cell.length_a   1.000
_cell.length_b   1.000
_cell.length_c   1.000
_cell.angle_alpha   90.00
_cell.angle_beta   90.00
_cell.angle_gamma   90.00
#
_symmetry.space_group_name_H-M   'P 1'
#
loop_
_entity.id
_entity.type
_entity.pdbx_description
1 polymer ?
#
loop_
_entity_poly.entity_id
_entity_poly.type
_entity_poly.pdbx_seq_one_letter_code
_entity_poly.pdbx_strand_id
1 'polypeptide(L)' 'VSWFAERHAYRLDHVLERPLVLKDGKIAPPEVPGHGLAFDMDKLSQYRIG' A
#
# COMPACT_ATOMS: atom_id res chain seq x y z
N VAL A 1 -25.39 -2.17 -3.45
CA VAL A 1 -24.61 -2.39 -2.21
C VAL A 1 -23.31 -1.62 -2.35
N SER A 2 -23.01 -0.74 -1.39
CA SER A 2 -21.73 -0.02 -1.36
C SER A 2 -20.77 -0.79 -0.47
N TRP A 3 -19.55 -1.05 -0.97
CA TRP A 3 -18.50 -1.73 -0.24
C TRP A 3 -17.55 -0.70 0.34
N PHE A 4 -17.20 -0.86 1.62
CA PHE A 4 -16.20 -0.04 2.30
C PHE A 4 -14.96 -0.89 2.55
N ALA A 5 -13.79 -0.28 2.40
CA ALA A 5 -12.51 -0.89 2.72
C ALA A 5 -11.89 -0.13 3.89
N GLU A 6 -11.36 -0.86 4.85
CA GLU A 6 -10.64 -0.27 5.96
C GLU A 6 -9.30 0.30 5.48
N ARG A 7 -9.00 1.54 5.86
CA ARG A 7 -7.64 2.09 5.79
C ARG A 7 -6.98 1.93 7.15
N HIS A 8 -6.26 0.82 7.32
CA HIS A 8 -5.72 0.41 8.61
C HIS A 8 -4.67 1.40 9.16
N ALA A 9 -4.60 1.52 10.49
CA ALA A 9 -3.66 2.42 11.19
C ALA A 9 -2.20 1.96 11.12
N TYR A 10 -1.95 0.67 10.92
CA TYR A 10 -0.61 0.15 10.58
C TYR A 10 -0.27 0.53 9.13
N ARG A 11 0.30 1.73 8.99
CA ARG A 11 0.64 2.31 7.69
C ARG A 11 1.91 1.68 7.15
N LEU A 12 1.77 0.88 6.09
CA LEU A 12 2.92 0.38 5.32
C LEU A 12 3.36 1.36 4.22
N ASP A 13 2.59 2.43 3.98
CA ASP A 13 2.79 3.39 2.88
C ASP A 13 4.24 3.90 2.76
N HIS A 14 4.92 4.07 3.89
CA HIS A 14 6.29 4.60 3.94
C HIS A 14 7.37 3.61 3.47
N VAL A 15 7.05 2.32 3.35
CA VAL A 15 7.95 1.25 2.87
C VAL A 15 7.47 0.59 1.58
N LEU A 16 6.43 1.12 0.93
CA LEU A 16 5.95 0.61 -0.36
C LEU A 16 6.51 1.43 -1.52
N GLU A 17 6.78 0.78 -2.66
CA GLU A 17 7.11 1.48 -3.91
C GLU A 17 5.93 2.32 -4.40
N ARG A 18 4.71 1.79 -4.24
CA ARG A 18 3.45 2.38 -4.68
C ARG A 18 2.41 2.29 -3.55
N PRO A 19 2.28 3.33 -2.71
CA PRO A 19 1.29 3.37 -1.64
C PRO A 19 -0.15 3.36 -2.17
N LEU A 20 -1.10 3.04 -1.28
CA LEU A 20 -2.53 3.09 -1.59
C LEU A 20 -2.95 4.52 -2.00
N VAL A 21 -3.51 4.66 -3.20
CA VAL A 21 -4.03 5.93 -3.70
C VAL A 21 -5.53 6.01 -3.46
N LEU A 22 -5.98 7.15 -2.91
CA LEU A 22 -7.40 7.49 -2.83
C LEU A 22 -7.73 8.54 -3.89
N LYS A 23 -8.81 8.30 -4.64
CA LYS A 23 -9.36 9.24 -5.61
C LYS A 23 -10.87 9.36 -5.39
N ASP A 24 -11.35 10.58 -5.15
CA ASP A 24 -12.78 10.88 -4.94
C ASP A 24 -13.42 10.01 -3.84
N GLY A 25 -12.70 9.81 -2.73
CA GLY A 25 -13.15 9.00 -1.59
C GLY A 25 -13.12 7.47 -1.82
N LYS A 26 -12.54 7.00 -2.93
CA LYS A 26 -12.45 5.58 -3.30
C LYS A 26 -11.00 5.14 -3.43
N ILE A 27 -10.75 3.86 -3.20
CA ILE A 27 -9.46 3.25 -3.51
C ILE A 27 -9.29 3.22 -5.03
N ALA A 28 -8.14 3.68 -5.52
CA ALA A 28 -7.71 3.49 -6.89
C ALA A 28 -6.76 2.28 -6.95
N PRO A 29 -7.23 1.10 -7.39
CA PRO A 29 -6.38 -0.09 -7.50
C PRO A 29 -5.31 0.10 -8.59
N PRO A 30 -4.14 -0.54 -8.46
CA PRO A 30 -3.07 -0.44 -9.45
C PRO A 30 -3.37 -1.27 -10.71
N GLU A 31 -3.06 -0.70 -11.88
CA GLU A 31 -3.25 -1.32 -13.20
C GLU A 31 -1.98 -2.08 -13.65
N VAL A 32 -1.45 -2.97 -12.79
CA VAL A 32 -0.25 -3.79 -13.08
C VAL A 32 -0.52 -5.27 -12.80
N PRO A 33 0.15 -6.21 -13.49
CA PRO A 33 -0.02 -7.63 -13.21
C PRO A 33 0.26 -7.99 -11.74
N GLY A 34 -0.50 -8.95 -11.20
CA GLY A 34 -0.42 -9.36 -9.80
C GLY A 34 -1.28 -8.49 -8.88
N HIS A 35 -0.91 -8.37 -7.60
CA HIS A 35 -1.64 -7.56 -6.62
C HIS A 35 -1.16 -6.10 -6.53
N GLY A 36 -0.15 -5.72 -7.32
CA GLY A 36 0.37 -4.35 -7.43
C GLY A 36 1.00 -3.75 -6.17
N LEU A 37 1.31 -4.57 -5.17
CA LEU A 37 2.04 -4.17 -3.96
C LEU A 37 3.49 -4.66 -4.08
N ALA A 38 4.43 -3.76 -3.82
CA ALA A 38 5.84 -4.08 -3.75
C ALA A 38 6.46 -3.25 -2.62
N PHE A 39 7.34 -3.88 -1.83
CA PHE A 39 8.11 -3.19 -0.82
C PHE A 39 9.32 -2.49 -1.46
N ASP A 40 9.54 -1.26 -1.05
CA ASP A 40 10.81 -0.59 -1.25
C ASP A 40 11.80 -1.21 -0.25
N MET A 41 12.65 -2.12 -0.75
CA MET A 41 13.53 -2.92 0.10
C MET A 41 14.60 -2.07 0.79
N ASP A 42 15.03 -0.97 0.17
CA ASP A 42 15.97 -0.04 0.78
C ASP A 42 15.34 0.64 2.00
N LYS A 43 14.10 1.13 1.87
CA LYS A 43 13.37 1.71 3.00
C LYS A 43 13.03 0.66 4.06
N LEU A 44 12.63 -0.54 3.65
CA LEU A 44 12.25 -1.59 4.58
C LEU A 44 13.44 -2.09 5.42
N SER A 45 14.65 -2.06 4.85
CA SER A 45 15.86 -2.61 5.46
C SER A 45 16.19 -2.02 6.84
N GLN A 46 15.81 -0.76 7.11
CA GLN A 46 16.05 -0.10 8.39
C GLN A 46 15.33 -0.77 9.58
N TYR A 47 14.27 -1.54 9.29
CA TYR A 47 13.47 -2.25 10.30
C TYR A 47 13.86 -3.72 10.44
N ARG A 48 14.88 -4.20 9.73
CA ARG A 48 15.30 -5.60 9.78
C ARG A 48 15.86 -5.92 11.17
N ILE A 49 15.22 -6.87 11.85
CA ILE A 49 15.74 -7.46 13.08
C ILE A 49 16.53 -8.72 12.71
N GLY A 50 17.74 -8.85 13.26
CA GLY A 50 18.64 -10.00 13.07
C GLY A 50 18.39 -11.10 14.08
#